data_AF-A0A4Q2YQ60-F1
#
_entry.id   AF-A0A4Q2YQ60-F1
#
_cell.length_a   1.000
_cell.length_b   1.000
_cell.length_c   1.000
_cell.angle_alpha   90.00
_cell.angle_beta   90.00
_cell.angle_gamma   90.00
#
_symmetry.space_group_name_H-M   'P 1'
#
loop_
_entity.id
_entity.type
_entity.pdbx_description
1 polymer ?
#
loop_
_entity_poly.entity_id
_entity_poly.type
_entity_poly.pdbx_seq_one_letter_code
_entity_poly.pdbx_strand_id
1 'polypeptide(L)'
;MKPKYAKSKLRHASALLFTSSITLCLTGAAVAADLTFNGAANDGSWSNLANWTTGVLPGGGDNAAINNGANAGPNLTSTVGVSQFWVGTGTGNTGAVTLASGGTINAGAWTVIGREGGTGTLTQSGGTLNQNTQSFIVGSNANSVGTFNQTGGTVNV
;
A
#
# COMPACT_ATOMS: atom_id res chain seq x y z
N MET A 1 4.99 87.22 -7.65
CA MET A 1 5.58 85.90 -7.32
C MET A 1 6.23 85.34 -8.59
N LYS A 2 7.53 85.01 -8.55
CA LYS A 2 8.32 84.52 -9.70
C LYS A 2 8.51 82.99 -9.61
N PRO A 3 8.63 82.27 -10.75
CA PRO A 3 8.43 80.82 -10.84
C PRO A 3 9.71 80.01 -10.53
N LYS A 4 9.55 78.73 -10.15
CA LYS A 4 10.66 77.77 -10.05
C LYS A 4 10.34 76.51 -10.86
N TYR A 5 11.12 76.30 -11.92
CA TYR A 5 11.44 75.00 -12.56
C TYR A 5 12.81 74.55 -12.00
N ALA A 6 13.26 73.30 -11.91
CA ALA A 6 12.84 71.94 -12.26
C ALA A 6 13.77 70.97 -11.46
N LYS A 7 13.49 69.65 -11.47
CA LYS A 7 14.39 68.60 -11.98
C LYS A 7 13.82 67.19 -11.74
N SER A 8 13.85 66.38 -12.78
CA SER A 8 13.36 64.99 -12.84
C SER A 8 14.50 63.97 -12.60
N LYS A 9 14.09 62.69 -12.53
CA LYS A 9 14.84 61.41 -12.53
C LYS A 9 14.96 60.78 -11.14
N LEU A 10 14.73 59.47 -10.94
CA LEU A 10 15.07 58.32 -11.78
C LEU A 10 14.09 57.14 -11.50
N ARG A 11 13.52 56.52 -12.54
CA ARG A 11 12.70 55.31 -12.42
C ARG A 11 13.64 54.10 -12.31
N HIS A 12 13.60 53.35 -11.21
CA HIS A 12 14.28 52.07 -11.11
C HIS A 12 13.37 50.99 -11.70
N ALA A 13 13.81 50.41 -12.83
CA ALA A 13 13.21 49.21 -13.39
C ALA A 13 13.67 48.01 -12.55
N SER A 14 12.73 47.36 -11.86
CA SER A 14 13.00 46.10 -11.17
C SER A 14 13.00 44.96 -12.20
N ALA A 15 14.19 44.40 -12.44
CA ALA A 15 14.38 43.25 -13.31
C ALA A 15 13.70 42.01 -12.70
N LEU A 16 12.83 41.38 -13.49
CA LEU A 16 12.16 40.13 -13.19
C LEU A 16 13.15 38.98 -13.45
N LEU A 17 13.70 38.39 -12.40
CA LEU A 17 14.51 37.16 -12.49
C LEU A 17 13.56 35.95 -12.48
N PHE A 18 13.32 35.36 -13.65
CA PHE A 18 12.72 34.03 -13.77
C PHE A 18 13.82 32.98 -13.56
N THR A 19 13.93 32.43 -12.36
CA THR A 19 14.74 31.23 -12.12
C THR A 19 13.89 30.00 -12.39
N SER A 20 14.01 29.43 -13.59
CA SER A 20 13.49 28.08 -13.88
C SER A 20 14.44 27.04 -13.33
N SER A 21 14.10 26.46 -12.19
CA SER A 21 14.74 25.25 -11.67
C SER A 21 14.22 24.03 -12.43
N ILE A 22 15.07 23.39 -13.24
CA ILE A 22 14.81 22.06 -13.80
C ILE A 22 14.97 21.04 -12.68
N THR A 23 13.87 20.42 -12.26
CA THR A 23 13.91 19.24 -11.39
C THR A 23 14.15 18.02 -12.26
N LEU A 24 15.36 17.47 -12.20
CA LEU A 24 15.69 16.17 -12.79
C LEU A 24 15.09 15.09 -11.88
N CYS A 25 13.95 14.52 -12.28
CA CYS A 25 13.38 13.37 -11.61
C CYS A 25 14.10 12.12 -12.13
N LEU A 26 15.18 11.68 -11.45
CA LEU A 26 15.75 10.36 -11.70
C LEU A 26 14.73 9.32 -11.20
N THR A 27 13.94 8.75 -12.11
CA THR A 27 13.17 7.55 -11.80
C THR A 27 14.15 6.38 -11.76
N GLY A 28 14.78 6.16 -10.61
CA GLY A 28 15.43 4.89 -10.31
C GLY A 28 14.41 3.76 -10.50
N ALA A 29 14.86 2.56 -10.87
CA ALA A 29 13.99 1.40 -10.97
C ALA A 29 13.22 1.25 -9.65
N ALA A 30 11.89 1.40 -9.69
CA ALA A 30 11.05 1.16 -8.54
C ALA A 30 11.12 -0.34 -8.23
N VAL A 31 11.86 -0.70 -7.19
CA VAL A 31 11.76 -2.05 -6.61
C VAL A 31 10.44 -2.11 -5.84
N ALA A 32 9.78 -3.26 -5.87
CA ALA A 32 8.59 -3.46 -5.04
C ALA A 32 8.97 -3.23 -3.57
N ALA A 33 8.31 -2.28 -2.90
CA ALA A 33 8.49 -2.12 -1.47
C ALA A 33 7.71 -3.20 -0.73
N ASP A 34 8.31 -3.82 0.29
CA ASP A 34 7.61 -4.71 1.21
C ASP A 34 6.98 -3.86 2.32
N LEU A 35 5.68 -3.58 2.19
CA LEU A 35 4.95 -2.79 3.18
C LEU A 35 4.20 -3.72 4.12
N THR A 36 4.43 -3.56 5.43
CA THR A 36 3.83 -4.42 6.44
C THR A 36 2.62 -3.74 7.09
N PHE A 37 1.47 -4.39 7.01
CA PHE A 37 0.29 -4.06 7.80
C PHE A 37 0.41 -4.72 9.18
N ASN A 38 0.53 -3.91 10.22
CA ASN A 38 0.63 -4.35 11.62
C ASN A 38 -0.67 -4.13 12.41
N GLY A 39 -1.64 -3.39 11.85
CA GLY A 39 -2.93 -3.12 12.48
C GLY A 39 -2.85 -2.29 13.77
N ALA A 40 -1.79 -1.49 13.97
CA ALA A 40 -1.54 -0.82 15.25
C ALA A 40 -2.67 0.11 15.73
N ALA A 41 -3.48 0.66 14.82
CA ALA A 41 -4.65 1.48 15.18
C ALA A 41 -5.86 0.64 15.63
N ASN A 42 -5.83 -0.69 15.45
CA ASN A 42 -6.88 -1.63 15.84
C ASN A 42 -8.28 -1.31 15.28
N ASP A 43 -8.35 -0.66 14.13
CA ASP A 43 -9.59 -0.32 13.42
C ASP A 43 -9.87 -1.23 12.20
N GLY A 44 -8.90 -2.07 11.83
CA GLY A 44 -8.94 -2.93 10.65
C GLY A 44 -9.02 -2.18 9.32
N SER A 45 -8.66 -0.89 9.30
CA SER A 45 -8.73 -0.06 8.10
C SER A 45 -7.47 -0.19 7.26
N TRP A 46 -7.61 -0.66 6.01
CA TRP A 46 -6.50 -0.70 5.05
C TRP A 46 -5.93 0.70 4.76
N SER A 47 -6.79 1.73 4.70
CA SER A 47 -6.41 3.08 4.31
C SER A 47 -5.88 3.95 5.46
N ASN A 48 -5.92 3.46 6.69
CA ASN A 48 -5.30 4.16 7.82
C ASN A 48 -3.79 3.92 7.81
N LEU A 49 -3.02 5.00 7.57
CA LEU A 49 -1.55 4.97 7.52
C LEU A 49 -0.93 4.46 8.84
N ALA A 50 -1.60 4.64 9.98
CA ALA A 50 -1.12 4.17 11.27
C ALA A 50 -1.07 2.62 11.37
N ASN A 51 -1.75 1.91 10.49
CA ASN A 51 -1.69 0.43 10.43
C ASN A 51 -0.53 -0.09 9.59
N TRP A 52 0.22 0.77 8.91
CA TRP A 52 1.36 0.41 8.09
C TRP A 52 2.64 0.82 8.80
N THR A 53 3.58 -0.12 8.98
CA THR A 53 4.83 0.13 9.71
C THR A 53 5.64 1.32 9.15
N THR A 54 5.51 1.59 7.85
CA THR A 54 6.19 2.71 7.16
C THR A 54 5.35 3.99 7.09
N GLY A 55 4.08 3.98 7.51
CA GLY A 55 3.16 5.10 7.35
C GLY A 55 2.74 5.36 5.90
N VAL A 56 2.88 4.37 5.02
CA VAL A 56 2.59 4.48 3.58
C VAL A 56 1.65 3.33 3.15
N LEU A 57 0.67 3.64 2.28
CA LEU A 57 -0.18 2.62 1.66
C LEU A 57 0.54 1.93 0.49
N PRO A 58 0.42 0.60 0.34
CA PRO A 58 0.92 -0.09 -0.84
C PRO A 58 0.10 0.27 -2.09
N GLY A 59 0.80 0.44 -3.21
CA GLY A 59 0.23 0.48 -4.54
C GLY A 59 0.45 -0.82 -5.31
N GLY A 60 0.06 -0.84 -6.59
CA GLY A 60 0.14 -2.03 -7.44
C GLY A 60 1.56 -2.55 -7.73
N GLY A 61 2.59 -1.75 -7.45
CA GLY A 61 3.99 -2.17 -7.54
C GLY A 61 4.55 -2.77 -6.24
N ASP A 62 3.85 -2.61 -5.12
CA ASP A 62 4.34 -2.95 -3.79
C ASP A 62 3.84 -4.32 -3.34
N ASN A 63 4.62 -4.99 -2.50
CA ASN A 63 4.17 -6.19 -1.80
C ASN A 63 3.49 -5.76 -0.49
N ALA A 64 2.33 -6.31 -0.21
CA ALA A 64 1.65 -6.13 1.07
C ALA A 64 1.83 -7.37 1.94
N ALA A 65 2.48 -7.21 3.08
CA ALA A 65 2.67 -8.23 4.10
C ALA A 65 1.73 -7.97 5.28
N ILE A 66 0.74 -8.84 5.49
CA ILE A 66 -0.20 -8.72 6.61
C ILE A 66 0.34 -9.51 7.79
N ASN A 67 0.96 -8.82 8.75
CA ASN A 67 1.54 -9.36 9.97
C ASN A 67 1.01 -8.58 11.19
N ASN A 68 -0.31 -8.61 11.38
CA ASN A 68 -1.03 -7.84 12.39
C ASN A 68 -1.07 -8.50 13.77
N GLY A 69 -0.52 -9.71 13.95
CA GLY A 69 -0.51 -10.35 15.27
C GLY A 69 -1.93 -10.57 15.80
N ALA A 70 -2.18 -10.08 17.02
CA ALA A 70 -3.50 -10.08 17.65
C ALA A 70 -4.34 -8.82 17.33
N ASN A 71 -3.78 -7.84 16.61
CA ASN A 71 -4.51 -6.63 16.24
C ASN A 71 -5.56 -6.94 15.17
N ALA A 72 -6.55 -6.06 15.03
CA ALA A 72 -7.56 -6.19 13.97
C ALA A 72 -6.89 -6.27 12.58
N GLY A 73 -7.27 -7.28 11.79
CA GLY A 73 -6.80 -7.44 10.41
C GLY A 73 -7.38 -6.38 9.49
N PRO A 74 -6.85 -6.17 8.26
CA PRO A 74 -7.58 -5.35 7.32
C PRO A 74 -8.90 -6.04 6.97
N ASN A 75 -9.99 -5.29 7.12
CA ASN A 75 -11.34 -5.66 6.71
C ASN A 75 -11.61 -5.03 5.35
N LEU A 76 -11.35 -5.79 4.29
CA LEU A 76 -11.38 -5.28 2.93
C LEU A 76 -12.82 -5.23 2.40
N THR A 77 -13.33 -4.02 2.27
CA THR A 77 -14.64 -3.69 1.68
C THR A 77 -14.52 -2.77 0.46
N SER A 78 -13.29 -2.51 0.01
CA SER A 78 -12.96 -1.74 -1.20
C SER A 78 -11.91 -2.48 -2.03
N THR A 79 -11.64 -1.96 -3.22
CA THR A 79 -10.56 -2.48 -4.07
C THR A 79 -9.19 -2.12 -3.51
N VAL A 80 -8.31 -3.11 -3.42
CA VAL A 80 -6.88 -2.95 -3.15
C VAL A 80 -6.08 -3.63 -4.27
N GLY A 81 -5.01 -2.97 -4.71
CA GLY A 81 -4.14 -3.48 -5.76
C GLY A 81 -2.70 -3.51 -5.26
N VAL A 82 -2.07 -4.68 -5.36
CA VAL A 82 -0.70 -4.93 -4.89
C VAL A 82 0.02 -5.83 -5.90
N SER A 83 1.35 -5.80 -5.87
CA SER A 83 2.16 -6.77 -6.62
C SER A 83 1.99 -8.15 -5.98
N GLN A 84 2.34 -8.29 -4.71
CA GLN A 84 2.16 -9.52 -3.95
C GLN A 84 1.32 -9.28 -2.71
N PHE A 85 0.53 -10.28 -2.34
CA PHE A 85 -0.32 -10.27 -1.16
C PHE A 85 0.04 -11.45 -0.25
N TRP A 86 0.70 -11.16 0.86
CA TRP A 86 1.10 -12.19 1.81
C TRP A 86 0.36 -12.02 3.13
N VAL A 87 -0.17 -13.11 3.67
CA VAL A 87 -0.85 -13.13 4.97
C VAL A 87 -0.07 -14.02 5.91
N GLY A 88 0.49 -13.46 6.98
CA GLY A 88 1.35 -14.20 7.91
C GLY A 88 2.64 -14.66 7.24
N THR A 89 3.61 -13.76 7.07
CA THR A 89 4.89 -14.04 6.42
C THR A 89 6.08 -13.87 7.38
N GLY A 90 7.01 -14.83 7.33
CA GLY A 90 8.21 -14.86 8.17
C GLY A 90 7.99 -15.62 9.48
N THR A 91 9.06 -16.26 9.96
CA THR A 91 9.05 -17.12 11.14
C THR A 91 8.42 -16.46 12.36
N GLY A 92 7.38 -17.07 12.91
CA GLY A 92 6.70 -16.62 14.12
C GLY A 92 5.73 -15.45 13.93
N ASN A 93 5.62 -14.89 12.72
CA ASN A 93 4.63 -13.87 12.43
C ASN A 93 3.26 -14.50 12.17
N THR A 94 2.22 -13.80 12.64
CA THR A 94 0.83 -14.15 12.35
C THR A 94 0.12 -13.04 11.60
N GLY A 95 -0.76 -13.43 10.68
CA GLY A 95 -1.54 -12.51 9.85
C GLY A 95 -2.98 -12.96 9.71
N ALA A 96 -3.92 -12.03 9.76
CA ALA A 96 -5.33 -12.28 9.54
C ALA A 96 -5.93 -11.20 8.62
N VAL A 97 -6.69 -11.62 7.61
CA VAL A 97 -7.41 -10.74 6.67
C VAL A 97 -8.86 -11.18 6.56
N THR A 98 -9.78 -10.21 6.47
CA THR A 98 -11.16 -10.46 6.04
C THR A 98 -11.44 -9.79 4.70
N LEU A 99 -11.88 -10.57 3.72
CA LEU A 99 -12.42 -10.08 2.45
C LEU A 99 -13.94 -10.19 2.47
N ALA A 100 -14.60 -9.03 2.55
CA ALA A 100 -16.06 -8.93 2.67
C ALA A 100 -16.70 -8.45 1.37
N SER A 101 -18.04 -8.38 1.34
CA SER A 101 -18.78 -7.83 0.20
C SER A 101 -18.31 -6.40 -0.14
N GLY A 102 -18.20 -6.10 -1.44
CA GLY A 102 -17.63 -4.84 -1.95
C GLY A 102 -16.10 -4.81 -1.99
N GLY A 103 -15.41 -5.69 -1.26
CA GLY A 103 -13.96 -5.83 -1.31
C GLY A 103 -13.46 -6.47 -2.60
N THR A 104 -12.32 -6.01 -3.09
CA THR A 104 -11.59 -6.69 -4.17
C THR A 104 -10.10 -6.68 -3.89
N ILE A 105 -9.45 -7.85 -3.96
CA ILE A 105 -7.98 -7.96 -3.93
C ILE A 105 -7.51 -8.22 -5.36
N ASN A 106 -6.66 -7.35 -5.89
CA ASN A 106 -5.94 -7.58 -7.15
C ASN A 106 -4.47 -7.80 -6.84
N ALA A 107 -4.02 -9.05 -6.91
CA ALA A 107 -2.62 -9.42 -6.74
C ALA A 107 -1.96 -9.67 -8.10
N GLY A 108 -0.92 -8.88 -8.41
CA GLY A 108 -0.21 -8.92 -9.69
C GLY A 108 0.87 -10.01 -9.82
N ALA A 109 1.12 -10.76 -8.74
CA ALA A 109 2.14 -11.79 -8.70
C ALA A 109 1.72 -12.93 -7.77
N TRP A 110 2.07 -12.91 -6.49
CA TRP A 110 1.80 -14.03 -5.57
C TRP A 110 0.78 -13.64 -4.53
N THR A 111 -0.21 -14.51 -4.31
CA THR A 111 -1.00 -14.53 -3.08
C THR A 111 -0.55 -15.72 -2.26
N VAL A 112 -0.03 -15.47 -1.05
CA VAL A 112 0.44 -16.53 -0.17
C VAL A 112 -0.14 -16.36 1.22
N ILE A 113 -0.81 -17.40 1.73
CA ILE A 113 -1.38 -17.42 3.07
C ILE A 113 -0.56 -18.40 3.90
N GLY A 114 0.15 -17.90 4.92
CA GLY A 114 1.18 -18.64 5.65
C GLY A 114 2.43 -18.83 4.80
N ARG A 115 3.43 -17.96 4.99
CA ARG A 115 4.66 -17.89 4.17
C ARG A 115 5.92 -17.89 5.04
N GLU A 116 6.96 -18.60 4.63
CA GLU A 116 8.29 -18.55 5.27
C GLU A 116 8.29 -18.73 6.80
N GLY A 117 7.59 -19.75 7.31
CA GLY A 117 7.45 -20.03 8.75
C GLY A 117 6.36 -19.21 9.45
N GLY A 118 5.59 -18.42 8.69
CA GLY A 118 4.48 -17.61 9.19
C GLY A 118 3.15 -18.37 9.23
N THR A 119 2.22 -17.87 10.05
CA THR A 119 0.85 -18.40 10.16
C THR A 119 -0.14 -17.38 9.65
N GLY A 120 -0.82 -17.69 8.54
CA GLY A 120 -1.76 -16.79 7.87
C GLY A 120 -3.19 -17.33 7.85
N THR A 121 -4.16 -16.44 8.04
CA THR A 121 -5.58 -16.73 7.85
C THR A 121 -6.23 -15.69 6.95
N LEU A 122 -6.81 -16.11 5.83
CA LEU A 122 -7.67 -15.26 5.01
C LEU A 122 -9.10 -15.79 5.09
N THR A 123 -10.02 -14.97 5.57
CA THR A 123 -11.46 -15.26 5.59
C THR A 123 -12.15 -14.48 4.50
N GLN A 124 -12.74 -15.18 3.54
CA GLN A 124 -13.50 -14.58 2.45
C GLN A 124 -14.99 -14.91 2.63
N SER A 125 -15.75 -13.92 3.10
CA SER A 125 -17.21 -14.00 3.25
C SER A 125 -17.96 -13.36 2.09
N GLY A 126 -17.27 -12.61 1.23
CA GLY A 126 -17.81 -11.97 0.03
C GLY A 126 -16.69 -11.46 -0.87
N GLY A 127 -17.01 -10.50 -1.74
CA GLY A 127 -16.02 -9.80 -2.57
C GLY A 127 -15.37 -10.68 -3.64
N THR A 128 -14.25 -10.19 -4.18
CA THR A 128 -13.50 -10.87 -5.26
C THR A 128 -12.00 -10.88 -4.98
N LEU A 129 -11.38 -12.05 -5.02
CA LEU A 129 -9.93 -12.20 -5.03
C LEU A 129 -9.49 -12.53 -6.45
N ASN A 130 -8.67 -11.68 -7.06
CA ASN A 130 -8.10 -11.83 -8.39
C ASN A 130 -6.61 -12.16 -8.28
N GLN A 131 -6.27 -13.41 -8.58
CA GLN A 131 -4.92 -13.95 -8.62
C GLN A 131 -4.64 -14.50 -10.02
N ASN A 132 -4.68 -13.61 -11.01
CA ASN A 132 -4.68 -14.00 -12.43
C ASN A 132 -3.28 -14.27 -13.01
N THR A 133 -2.24 -14.22 -12.17
CA THR A 133 -0.84 -14.35 -12.60
C THR A 133 -0.07 -15.18 -11.59
N GLN A 134 1.01 -15.86 -11.99
CA GLN A 134 1.86 -16.66 -11.11
C GLN A 134 1.15 -17.64 -10.17
N SER A 135 0.97 -17.36 -8.86
CA SER A 135 0.57 -18.40 -7.92
C SER A 135 -0.32 -17.94 -6.76
N PHE A 136 -1.31 -18.77 -6.45
CA PHE A 136 -2.09 -18.76 -5.21
C PHE A 136 -1.62 -19.93 -4.33
N ILE A 137 -1.11 -19.65 -3.13
CA ILE A 137 -0.50 -20.67 -2.26
C ILE A 137 -1.07 -20.56 -0.84
N VAL A 138 -1.41 -21.71 -0.25
CA VAL A 138 -1.82 -21.81 1.16
C VAL A 138 -0.83 -22.72 1.88
N GLY A 139 0.01 -22.14 2.72
CA GLY A 139 1.13 -22.79 3.41
C GLY A 139 2.34 -22.98 2.50
N SER A 140 3.25 -22.00 2.44
CA SER A 140 4.50 -22.10 1.68
C SER A 140 5.72 -22.23 2.58
N ASN A 141 6.69 -23.07 2.22
CA ASN A 141 7.92 -23.33 2.99
C ASN A 141 7.69 -24.12 4.30
N ALA A 142 8.79 -24.57 4.91
CA ALA A 142 8.75 -25.32 6.16
C ALA A 142 8.13 -24.50 7.30
N ASN A 143 7.35 -25.16 8.16
CA ASN A 143 6.71 -24.60 9.35
C ASN A 143 5.67 -23.50 9.10
N SER A 144 5.32 -23.22 7.84
CA SER A 144 4.22 -22.30 7.54
C SER A 144 2.87 -22.96 7.69
N VAL A 145 1.91 -22.20 8.19
CA VAL A 145 0.52 -22.64 8.32
C VAL A 145 -0.38 -21.63 7.63
N GLY A 146 -1.02 -22.05 6.54
CA GLY A 146 -2.01 -21.24 5.83
C GLY A 146 -3.42 -21.75 6.08
N THR A 147 -4.37 -20.85 6.31
CA THR A 147 -5.80 -21.15 6.36
C THR A 147 -6.57 -20.20 5.44
N PHE A 148 -7.27 -20.75 4.45
CA PHE A 148 -8.17 -20.00 3.59
C PHE A 148 -9.61 -20.46 3.82
N ASN A 149 -10.43 -19.59 4.41
CA ASN A 149 -11.83 -19.87 4.73
C ASN A 149 -12.75 -19.12 3.78
N GLN A 150 -13.26 -19.81 2.76
CA GLN A 150 -14.21 -19.22 1.80
C GLN A 150 -15.64 -19.64 2.12
N THR A 151 -16.46 -18.68 2.54
CA THR A 151 -17.90 -18.86 2.79
C THR A 151 -18.77 -18.10 1.80
N GLY A 152 -18.17 -17.21 0.99
CA GLY A 152 -18.83 -16.47 -0.07
C GLY A 152 -17.83 -15.79 -1.02
N GLY A 153 -18.34 -15.01 -1.96
CA GLY A 153 -17.52 -14.27 -2.94
C GLY A 153 -16.94 -15.13 -4.07
N THR A 154 -16.05 -14.52 -4.85
CA THR A 154 -15.41 -15.13 -6.02
C THR A 154 -13.89 -15.16 -5.85
N VAL A 155 -13.26 -16.26 -6.27
CA VAL A 155 -11.81 -16.38 -6.38
C VAL A 155 -11.50 -16.70 -7.83
N ASN A 156 -10.70 -15.85 -8.47
CA ASN A 156 -10.18 -16.05 -9.82
C ASN A 156 -8.69 -16.38 -9.69
N VAL A 157 -8.31 -17.59 -10.08
CA VAL A 157 -6.94 -18.16 -9.97
C VAL A 157 -6.53 -18.85 -11.25
#